data_AF-A0A2S5MBI1-F1
#
_entry.id   AF-A0A2S5MBI1-F1
#
_cell.length_a   1.000
_cell.length_b   1.000
_cell.length_c   1.000
_cell.angle_alpha   90.00
_cell.angle_beta   90.00
_cell.angle_gamma   90.00
#
_symmetry.space_group_name_H-M   'P 1'
#
loop_
_entity.id
_entity.type
_entity.pdbx_description
1 polymer ?
#
loop_
_entity_poly.entity_id
_entity_poly.type
_entity_poly.pdbx_seq_one_letter_code
_entity_poly.pdbx_strand_id
1 'polypeptide(L)'
;METKSSPRKIENALEQALFGSRWLLAPFYFGLAISLIVLLIKFLMELGHLALHAFTSTESDVILGILTLVDLALTGSLLIIVIFSGYENFVSKINHDNHEDRPEWMGTIDFSGLKLKLLSSIVAISGVQLLKQFMSLKVVTPETERVIFWMVIIHVVFVISSVLLAISDRISGHGGGADTSSDQKH
;
A
#
# COMPACT_ATOMS: atom_id res chain seq x y z
N MET A 1 49.68 -17.73 -25.49
CA MET A 1 49.47 -16.90 -24.29
C MET A 1 47.99 -17.00 -23.95
N GLU A 2 47.68 -17.48 -22.74
CA GLU A 2 46.40 -18.05 -22.31
C GLU A 2 45.20 -17.08 -22.36
N THR A 3 44.06 -17.55 -22.88
CA THR A 3 42.73 -16.96 -22.65
C THR A 3 41.87 -17.94 -21.86
N LYS A 4 42.04 -17.97 -20.54
CA LYS A 4 41.14 -18.72 -19.64
C LYS A 4 39.97 -17.83 -19.21
N SER A 5 38.88 -17.89 -19.96
CA SER A 5 37.58 -17.35 -19.55
C SER A 5 36.95 -18.27 -18.51
N SER A 6 36.79 -17.82 -17.26
CA SER A 6 35.89 -18.51 -16.32
C SER A 6 35.35 -17.58 -15.24
N PRO A 7 34.12 -17.05 -15.42
CA PRO A 7 33.28 -16.59 -14.32
C PRO A 7 31.97 -17.40 -14.18
N ARG A 8 31.85 -18.61 -14.76
CA ARG A 8 30.59 -19.39 -14.74
C ARG A 8 30.05 -19.74 -13.35
N LYS A 9 30.90 -19.82 -12.32
CA LYS A 9 30.46 -20.18 -10.95
C LYS A 9 29.72 -19.04 -10.25
N ILE A 10 30.08 -17.80 -10.53
CA ILE A 10 29.46 -16.62 -9.91
C ILE A 10 28.11 -16.35 -10.58
N GLU A 11 28.04 -16.47 -11.91
CA GLU A 11 26.77 -16.45 -12.64
C GLU A 11 25.82 -17.55 -12.16
N ASN A 12 26.28 -18.80 -12.07
CA ASN A 12 25.42 -19.90 -11.60
C ASN A 12 24.96 -19.71 -10.14
N ALA A 13 25.80 -19.16 -9.26
CA ALA A 13 25.41 -18.86 -7.88
C ALA A 13 24.43 -17.69 -7.79
N LEU A 14 24.58 -16.68 -8.65
CA LEU A 14 23.67 -15.54 -8.76
C LEU A 14 22.32 -15.97 -9.34
N GLU A 15 22.31 -16.80 -10.37
CA GLU A 15 21.10 -17.42 -10.93
C GLU A 15 20.40 -18.27 -9.87
N GLN A 16 21.13 -19.14 -9.15
CA GLN A 16 20.53 -20.00 -8.13
C GLN A 16 20.00 -19.18 -6.93
N ALA A 17 20.64 -18.07 -6.57
CA ALA A 17 20.12 -17.11 -5.59
C ALA A 17 18.88 -16.35 -6.11
N LEU A 18 18.87 -15.93 -7.38
CA LEU A 18 17.73 -15.30 -8.04
C LEU A 18 16.53 -16.26 -8.12
N PHE A 19 16.74 -17.51 -8.52
CA PHE A 19 15.70 -18.54 -8.55
C PHE A 19 15.21 -18.90 -7.14
N GLY A 20 16.11 -18.97 -6.15
CA GLY A 20 15.75 -19.21 -4.74
C GLY A 20 14.93 -18.08 -4.11
N SER A 21 15.12 -16.83 -4.55
CA SER A 21 14.37 -15.67 -4.04
C SER A 21 12.85 -15.77 -4.24
N ARG A 22 12.38 -16.59 -5.20
CA ARG A 22 10.96 -16.87 -5.43
C ARG A 22 10.30 -17.57 -4.25
N TRP A 23 11.02 -18.49 -3.59
CA TRP A 23 10.52 -19.22 -2.43
C TRP A 23 10.42 -18.34 -1.18
N LEU A 24 11.20 -17.25 -1.12
CA LEU A 24 11.12 -16.29 -0.02
C LEU A 24 9.77 -15.58 0.02
N LEU A 25 9.11 -15.36 -1.13
CA LEU A 25 7.83 -14.65 -1.21
C LEU A 25 6.61 -15.52 -0.82
N ALA A 26 6.71 -16.84 -0.97
CA ALA A 26 5.64 -17.78 -0.60
C ALA A 26 5.12 -17.61 0.84
N PRO A 27 5.97 -17.56 1.90
CA PRO A 27 5.50 -17.33 3.26
C PRO A 27 4.87 -15.94 3.47
N PHE A 28 5.29 -14.91 2.72
CA PHE A 28 4.65 -13.58 2.80
C PHE A 28 3.23 -13.63 2.26
N TYR A 29 3.00 -14.20 1.07
CA TYR A 29 1.64 -14.33 0.52
C TYR A 29 0.75 -15.21 1.38
N PHE A 30 1.31 -16.27 1.97
CA PHE A 30 0.59 -17.10 2.94
C PHE A 30 0.19 -16.30 4.18
N GLY A 31 1.11 -15.50 4.73
CA GLY A 31 0.82 -14.59 5.84
C GLY A 31 -0.24 -13.54 5.49
N LEU A 32 -0.20 -12.97 4.28
CA LEU A 32 -1.21 -12.02 3.80
C LEU A 32 -2.58 -12.69 3.64
N ALA A 33 -2.65 -13.92 3.15
CA ALA A 33 -3.89 -14.69 3.06
C ALA A 33 -4.48 -14.99 4.44
N ILE A 34 -3.66 -15.40 5.42
CA ILE A 34 -4.09 -15.56 6.82
C ILE A 34 -4.61 -14.23 7.37
N SER A 35 -3.90 -13.14 7.10
CA SER A 35 -4.29 -11.79 7.56
C SER A 35 -5.66 -11.40 7.00
N LEU A 36 -5.95 -11.75 5.74
CA LEU A 36 -7.27 -11.55 5.14
C LEU A 36 -8.37 -12.30 5.88
N ILE A 37 -8.12 -13.55 6.30
CA ILE A 37 -9.07 -14.36 7.08
C ILE A 37 -9.29 -13.73 8.45
N VAL A 38 -8.23 -13.30 9.14
CA VAL A 38 -8.32 -12.60 10.43
C VAL A 38 -9.15 -11.33 10.30
N LEU A 39 -8.91 -10.56 9.24
CA LEU A 39 -9.66 -9.34 8.95
C LEU A 39 -11.15 -9.63 8.70
N LEU A 40 -11.46 -10.68 7.93
CA LEU A 40 -12.85 -11.12 7.71
C LEU A 40 -13.54 -11.48 9.02
N ILE A 41 -12.89 -12.23 9.89
CA ILE A 41 -13.44 -12.57 11.22
C ILE A 41 -13.71 -11.30 12.02
N LYS A 42 -12.77 -10.35 12.05
CA LYS A 42 -12.95 -9.07 12.74
C LYS A 42 -14.09 -8.25 12.16
N PHE A 43 -14.21 -8.19 10.84
CA PHE A 43 -15.33 -7.52 10.17
C PHE A 43 -16.67 -8.11 10.58
N LEU A 44 -16.80 -9.45 10.58
CA LEU A 44 -18.04 -10.12 10.99
C LEU A 44 -18.35 -9.90 12.48
N MET A 45 -17.34 -9.89 13.34
CA MET A 45 -17.51 -9.59 14.77
C MET A 45 -18.02 -8.16 15.00
N GLU A 46 -17.40 -7.17 14.36
CA GLU A 46 -17.82 -5.76 14.47
C GLU A 46 -19.21 -5.55 13.86
N LEU A 47 -19.52 -6.24 12.76
CA LEU A 47 -20.83 -6.17 12.13
C LEU A 47 -21.91 -6.75 13.05
N GLY A 48 -21.65 -7.90 13.66
CA GLY A 48 -22.54 -8.50 14.64
C GLY A 48 -22.74 -7.61 15.87
N HIS A 49 -21.64 -7.05 16.40
CA HIS A 49 -21.70 -6.14 17.54
C HIS A 49 -22.54 -4.89 17.24
N LEU A 50 -22.33 -4.28 16.07
CA LEU A 50 -23.09 -3.13 15.60
C LEU A 50 -24.56 -3.46 15.41
N ALA A 51 -24.88 -4.57 14.74
CA ALA A 51 -26.26 -4.98 14.47
C ALA A 51 -27.06 -5.23 15.77
N LEU A 52 -26.44 -5.83 16.77
CA LEU A 52 -27.09 -6.13 18.05
C LEU A 52 -27.30 -4.88 18.92
N HIS A 53 -26.39 -3.90 18.85
CA HIS A 53 -26.46 -2.69 19.68
C HIS A 53 -27.05 -1.48 18.97
N ALA A 54 -27.33 -1.55 17.66
CA ALA A 54 -27.77 -0.41 16.84
C ALA A 54 -29.01 0.32 17.40
N PHE A 55 -29.94 -0.40 18.04
CA PHE A 55 -31.16 0.18 18.60
C PHE A 55 -31.01 0.72 20.04
N THR A 56 -29.89 0.42 20.71
CA THR A 56 -29.63 0.79 22.10
C THR A 56 -28.44 1.74 22.25
N SER A 57 -27.62 1.86 21.22
CA SER A 57 -26.43 2.72 21.16
C SER A 57 -26.79 4.15 20.76
N THR A 58 -25.90 5.08 21.08
CA THR A 58 -26.05 6.48 20.63
C THR A 58 -25.80 6.58 19.11
N GLU A 59 -26.32 7.63 18.47
CA GLU A 59 -26.07 7.89 17.04
C GLU A 59 -24.57 7.92 16.73
N SER A 60 -23.78 8.56 17.60
CA SER A 60 -22.32 8.59 17.48
C SER A 60 -21.71 7.19 17.48
N ASP A 61 -22.09 6.32 18.42
CA ASP A 61 -21.57 4.94 18.50
C ASP A 61 -21.90 4.14 17.23
N VAL A 62 -23.10 4.32 16.67
CA VAL A 62 -23.51 3.66 15.41
C VAL A 62 -22.64 4.15 14.24
N ILE A 63 -22.43 5.46 14.10
CA ILE A 63 -21.56 6.03 13.06
C ILE A 63 -20.13 5.49 13.19
N LEU A 64 -19.60 5.38 14.41
CA LEU A 64 -18.26 4.83 14.64
C LEU A 64 -18.14 3.36 14.31
N GLY A 65 -19.18 2.57 14.58
CA GLY A 65 -19.26 1.18 14.16
C GLY A 65 -19.20 1.06 12.63
N ILE A 66 -20.00 1.84 11.92
CA ILE A 66 -20.00 1.87 10.44
C ILE A 66 -18.63 2.26 9.91
N LEU A 67 -18.02 3.31 10.47
CA LEU A 67 -16.70 3.79 10.03
C LEU A 67 -15.61 2.73 10.21
N THR A 68 -15.69 1.96 11.30
CA THR A 68 -14.80 0.82 11.56
C THR A 68 -15.00 -0.30 10.53
N LEU A 69 -16.25 -0.59 10.14
CA LEU A 69 -16.54 -1.59 9.11
C LEU A 69 -16.02 -1.17 7.73
N VAL A 70 -16.17 0.11 7.38
CA VAL A 70 -15.63 0.67 6.12
C VAL A 70 -14.11 0.53 6.09
N ASP A 71 -13.42 0.87 7.18
CA ASP A 71 -11.97 0.76 7.30
C ASP A 71 -11.47 -0.68 7.11
N LEU A 72 -12.11 -1.64 7.78
CA LEU A 72 -11.82 -3.06 7.60
C LEU A 72 -12.02 -3.49 6.15
N ALA A 73 -13.13 -3.10 5.51
CA ALA A 73 -13.40 -3.45 4.11
C ALA A 73 -12.37 -2.85 3.14
N LEU A 74 -11.95 -1.59 3.35
CA LEU A 74 -10.92 -0.93 2.55
C LEU A 74 -9.56 -1.60 2.74
N THR A 75 -9.19 -1.94 3.97
CA THR A 75 -7.95 -2.65 4.28
C THR A 75 -7.91 -4.03 3.64
N GLY A 76 -9.01 -4.78 3.68
CA GLY A 76 -9.14 -6.07 2.99
C GLY A 76 -8.99 -5.93 1.47
N SER A 77 -9.61 -4.92 0.88
CA SER A 77 -9.50 -4.63 -0.56
C SER A 77 -8.05 -4.30 -0.97
N LEU A 78 -7.35 -3.51 -0.15
CA LEU A 78 -5.93 -3.21 -0.37
C LEU A 78 -5.07 -4.47 -0.28
N LEU A 79 -5.28 -5.34 0.71
CA LEU A 79 -4.55 -6.59 0.85
C LEU A 79 -4.73 -7.49 -0.38
N ILE A 80 -5.96 -7.60 -0.91
CA ILE A 80 -6.23 -8.37 -2.13
C ILE A 80 -5.41 -7.84 -3.31
N ILE A 81 -5.41 -6.52 -3.52
CA ILE A 81 -4.63 -5.89 -4.60
C ILE A 81 -3.14 -6.22 -4.44
N VAL A 82 -2.59 -6.11 -3.23
CA VAL A 82 -1.17 -6.41 -2.95
C VAL A 82 -0.86 -7.88 -3.20
N ILE A 83 -1.73 -8.81 -2.79
CA ILE A 83 -1.55 -10.25 -3.03
C ILE A 83 -1.54 -10.55 -4.52
N PHE A 84 -2.52 -10.08 -5.28
CA PHE A 84 -2.61 -10.36 -6.72
C PHE A 84 -1.51 -9.67 -7.51
N SER A 85 -1.23 -8.40 -7.23
CA SER A 85 -0.14 -7.64 -7.86
C SER A 85 1.22 -8.29 -7.59
N GLY A 86 1.46 -8.73 -6.35
CA GLY A 86 2.66 -9.46 -5.98
C GLY A 86 2.77 -10.82 -6.69
N TYR A 87 1.70 -11.60 -6.68
CA TYR A 87 1.66 -12.90 -7.36
C TYR A 87 1.91 -12.77 -8.87
N GLU A 88 1.26 -11.83 -9.54
CA GLU A 88 1.44 -11.58 -10.96
C GLU A 88 2.88 -11.14 -11.29
N ASN A 89 3.43 -10.21 -10.52
CA ASN A 89 4.74 -9.64 -10.80
C ASN A 89 5.91 -10.60 -10.53
N PHE A 90 5.80 -11.48 -9.51
CA PHE A 90 6.92 -12.32 -9.06
C PHE A 90 6.74 -13.82 -9.33
N VAL A 91 5.51 -14.33 -9.39
CA VAL A 91 5.25 -15.75 -9.63
C VAL A 91 4.88 -16.01 -11.10
N SER A 92 4.03 -15.16 -11.69
CA SER A 92 3.53 -15.34 -13.07
C SER A 92 4.54 -14.94 -14.16
N LYS A 93 5.18 -13.76 -14.05
CA LYS A 93 6.12 -13.26 -15.08
C LYS A 93 7.42 -14.07 -15.22
N ILE A 94 7.89 -14.77 -14.19
CA ILE A 94 9.14 -15.56 -14.21
C ILE A 94 8.91 -17.01 -14.71
N ASN A 95 7.68 -17.39 -15.08
CA ASN A 95 7.37 -18.70 -15.67
C ASN A 95 7.16 -18.66 -17.20
N HIS A 96 7.31 -17.49 -17.84
CA HIS A 96 7.26 -17.32 -19.29
C HIS A 96 8.65 -16.96 -19.84
N ASP A 97 9.65 -17.80 -19.59
CA ASP A 97 10.93 -17.74 -20.30
C ASP A 97 10.88 -18.72 -21.48
N ASN A 98 10.28 -18.26 -22.57
CA ASN A 98 10.58 -18.75 -23.92
C ASN A 98 10.33 -17.60 -24.90
N HIS A 99 11.23 -16.61 -24.89
CA HIS A 99 11.89 -16.02 -26.06
C HIS A 99 12.70 -14.77 -25.67
N GLU A 100 13.85 -14.64 -26.34
CA GLU A 100 14.68 -13.45 -26.49
C GLU A 100 13.87 -12.16 -26.73
N ASP A 101 14.50 -11.03 -26.40
CA ASP A 101 14.03 -9.65 -26.50
C ASP A 101 13.27 -9.13 -25.27
N ARG A 102 14.03 -8.77 -24.23
CA ARG A 102 13.53 -7.93 -23.12
C ARG A 102 13.18 -6.53 -23.68
N PRO A 103 11.90 -6.13 -23.76
CA PRO A 103 11.51 -4.86 -24.36
C PRO A 103 11.52 -3.71 -23.33
N GLU A 104 11.61 -2.46 -23.82
CA GLU A 104 11.77 -1.21 -23.04
C GLU A 104 10.73 -0.94 -21.91
N TRP A 105 9.64 -1.70 -21.81
CA TRP A 105 8.60 -1.54 -20.78
C TRP A 105 9.03 -1.97 -19.36
N MET A 106 10.27 -2.44 -19.18
CA MET A 106 10.91 -2.52 -17.86
C MET A 106 11.32 -1.11 -17.33
N GLY A 107 11.04 -0.05 -18.09
CA GLY A 107 10.96 1.34 -17.64
C GLY A 107 9.65 1.62 -16.91
N THR A 108 9.79 2.01 -15.64
CA THR A 108 8.78 2.62 -14.76
C THR A 108 7.55 1.76 -14.41
N ILE A 109 7.73 0.74 -13.57
CA ILE A 109 6.68 0.47 -12.57
C ILE A 109 6.51 1.78 -11.81
N ASP A 110 5.32 2.38 -11.88
CA ASP A 110 5.00 3.69 -11.32
C ASP A 110 5.04 3.65 -9.78
N PHE A 111 6.26 3.61 -9.23
CA PHE A 111 6.54 3.68 -7.80
C PHE A 111 5.97 4.97 -7.21
N SER A 112 5.85 6.02 -8.01
CA SER A 112 5.25 7.29 -7.63
C SER A 112 3.74 7.15 -7.41
N GLY A 113 3.00 6.59 -8.36
CA GLY A 113 1.58 6.29 -8.19
C GLY A 113 1.30 5.30 -7.06
N LEU A 114 2.18 4.32 -6.84
CA LEU A 114 2.05 3.38 -5.72
C LEU A 114 2.28 4.08 -4.36
N LYS A 115 3.29 4.96 -4.26
CA LYS A 115 3.57 5.77 -3.06
C LYS A 115 2.39 6.69 -2.72
N LEU A 116 1.84 7.39 -3.71
CA LEU A 116 0.72 8.32 -3.50
C LEU A 116 -0.55 7.59 -3.04
N LYS A 117 -0.87 6.44 -3.63
CA LYS A 117 -2.03 5.63 -3.20
C LYS A 117 -1.89 5.14 -1.75
N LEU A 118 -0.69 4.71 -1.36
CA LEU A 118 -0.42 4.22 -0.01
C LEU A 118 -0.51 5.35 1.02
N LEU A 119 0.09 6.52 0.74
CA LEU A 119 0.03 7.69 1.62
C LEU A 119 -1.39 8.23 1.77
N SER A 120 -2.16 8.28 0.67
CA SER A 120 -3.57 8.68 0.71
C SER A 120 -4.41 7.76 1.59
N SER A 121 -4.16 6.45 1.56
CA SER A 121 -4.81 5.48 2.44
C SER A 121 -4.45 5.72 3.90
N ILE A 122 -3.16 5.93 4.24
CA ILE A 122 -2.72 6.20 5.62
C ILE A 122 -3.37 7.48 6.17
N VAL A 123 -3.39 8.56 5.37
CA VAL A 123 -4.01 9.84 5.77
C VAL A 123 -5.50 9.63 6.04
N ALA A 124 -6.22 8.94 5.15
CA ALA A 124 -7.64 8.66 5.32
C ALA A 124 -7.94 7.85 6.61
N ILE A 125 -7.20 6.76 6.84
CA ILE A 125 -7.34 5.91 8.03
C ILE A 125 -7.06 6.72 9.31
N SER A 126 -6.00 7.53 9.32
CA SER A 126 -5.66 8.37 10.49
C SER A 126 -6.76 9.39 10.82
N GLY A 127 -7.40 9.98 9.81
CA GLY A 127 -8.52 10.92 10.01
C GLY A 127 -9.77 10.23 10.56
N VAL A 128 -10.08 9.04 10.04
CA VAL A 128 -11.14 8.16 10.56
C VAL A 128 -10.92 7.83 12.04
N GLN A 129 -9.70 7.44 12.40
CA GLN A 129 -9.36 7.05 13.77
C GLN A 129 -9.42 8.24 14.75
N LEU A 130 -9.02 9.43 14.29
CA LEU A 130 -9.14 10.66 15.06
C LEU A 130 -10.60 11.02 15.34
N LEU A 131 -11.45 10.97 14.30
CA LEU A 131 -12.88 11.21 14.44
C LEU A 131 -13.52 10.18 15.38
N LYS A 132 -13.10 8.92 15.29
CA LYS A 132 -13.53 7.85 16.19
C LYS A 132 -13.21 8.14 17.63
N GLN A 133 -11.97 8.53 17.92
CA GLN A 133 -11.57 8.85 19.28
C GLN A 133 -12.35 10.05 19.82
N PHE A 134 -12.54 11.08 19.01
CA PHE A 134 -13.30 12.28 19.39
C PHE A 134 -14.77 12.00 19.68
N MET A 135 -15.45 11.23 18.82
CA MET A 135 -16.87 10.89 19.00
C MET A 135 -17.11 9.92 20.17
N SER A 136 -16.10 9.14 20.58
CA SER A 136 -16.21 8.23 21.72
C SER A 136 -16.14 8.93 23.09
N LEU A 137 -15.84 10.23 23.12
CA LEU A 137 -15.69 10.99 24.36
C LEU A 137 -17.03 11.23 25.04
N LYS A 138 -17.19 10.64 26.23
CA LYS A 138 -18.34 10.89 27.10
C LYS A 138 -18.12 12.05 28.07
N VAL A 139 -16.87 12.28 28.48
CA VAL A 139 -16.44 13.37 29.36
C VAL A 139 -15.06 13.85 28.91
N VAL A 140 -14.87 15.16 28.81
CA VAL A 140 -13.56 15.74 28.49
C VAL A 140 -12.75 15.84 29.78
N THR A 141 -11.65 15.09 29.85
CA THR A 141 -10.65 15.18 30.91
C THR A 141 -9.34 15.72 30.35
N PRO A 142 -8.47 16.34 31.18
CA PRO A 142 -7.19 16.87 30.71
C PRO A 142 -6.31 15.83 30.00
N GLU A 143 -6.38 14.56 30.45
CA GLU A 143 -5.67 13.45 29.82
C GLU A 143 -6.21 13.16 28.41
N THR A 144 -7.52 13.16 28.26
CA THR A 144 -8.15 12.82 26.97
C THR A 144 -8.03 13.96 25.97
N GLU A 145 -8.13 15.19 26.43
CA GLU A 145 -7.82 16.39 25.65
C GLU A 145 -6.38 16.32 25.11
N ARG A 146 -5.40 15.98 25.97
CA ARG A 146 -4.00 15.82 25.56
C ARG A 146 -3.82 14.74 24.50
N VAL A 147 -4.48 13.59 24.65
CA VAL A 147 -4.42 12.50 23.66
C VAL A 147 -5.00 12.95 22.31
N ILE A 148 -6.18 13.55 22.30
CA ILE A 148 -6.79 14.05 21.05
C ILE A 148 -5.94 15.14 20.41
N PHE A 149 -5.39 16.05 21.21
CA PHE A 149 -4.49 17.09 20.72
C PHE A 149 -3.28 16.50 19.98
N TRP A 150 -2.64 15.47 20.54
CA TRP A 150 -1.55 14.77 19.86
C TRP A 150 -2.01 14.01 18.61
N MET A 151 -3.20 13.39 18.63
CA MET A 151 -3.76 12.77 17.43
C MET A 151 -3.99 13.79 16.31
N VAL A 152 -4.50 14.98 16.62
CA VAL A 152 -4.65 16.10 15.66
C VAL A 152 -3.30 16.51 15.10
N ILE A 153 -2.29 16.71 15.96
CA ILE A 153 -0.94 17.07 15.52
C ILE A 153 -0.39 16.01 14.54
N ILE A 154 -0.46 14.73 14.89
CA ILE A 154 0.05 13.65 14.04
C ILE A 154 -0.71 13.58 12.71
N HIS A 155 -2.04 13.72 12.73
CA HIS A 155 -2.84 13.72 11.51
C HIS A 155 -2.46 14.88 10.59
N VAL A 156 -2.29 16.08 11.14
CA VAL A 156 -1.84 17.26 10.37
C VAL A 156 -0.45 17.03 9.78
N VAL A 157 0.48 16.40 10.51
CA VAL A 157 1.80 16.02 9.98
C VAL A 157 1.67 15.05 8.80
N PHE A 158 0.79 14.05 8.89
CA PHE A 158 0.54 13.12 7.77
C PHE A 158 -0.08 13.81 6.57
N VAL A 159 -1.07 14.69 6.77
CA VAL A 159 -1.69 15.47 5.69
C VAL A 159 -0.65 16.33 4.98
N ILE A 160 0.15 17.10 5.73
CA ILE A 160 1.20 17.95 5.17
C ILE A 160 2.22 17.10 4.41
N SER A 161 2.68 16.00 5.00
CA SER A 161 3.66 15.10 4.37
C SER A 161 3.12 14.50 3.07
N SER A 162 1.85 14.09 3.05
CA SER A 162 1.20 13.56 1.83
C SER A 162 1.05 14.63 0.75
N VAL A 163 0.72 15.87 1.13
CA VAL A 163 0.60 16.99 0.18
C VAL A 163 1.97 17.34 -0.39
N LEU A 164 3.01 17.43 0.43
CA LEU A 164 4.38 17.71 -0.03
C LEU A 164 4.88 16.64 -1.00
N LEU A 165 4.61 15.37 -0.73
CA LEU A 165 4.97 14.28 -1.63
C LEU A 165 4.17 14.33 -2.93
N ALA A 166 2.86 14.63 -2.89
CA ALA A 166 2.06 14.82 -4.10
C ALA A 166 2.55 15.99 -4.96
N ILE A 167 2.99 17.09 -4.33
CA ILE A 167 3.57 18.24 -5.03
C ILE A 167 4.93 17.85 -5.64
N SER A 168 5.82 17.22 -4.87
CA SER A 168 7.12 16.76 -5.36
C SER A 168 6.96 15.86 -6.58
N ASP A 169 6.02 14.92 -6.52
CA ASP A 169 5.78 13.98 -7.59
C ASP A 169 5.22 14.65 -8.85
N ARG A 170 4.28 15.60 -8.68
CA ARG A 170 3.73 16.40 -9.77
C ARG A 170 4.81 17.22 -10.48
N ILE A 171 5.74 17.81 -9.73
CA ILE A 171 6.84 18.62 -10.29
C ILE A 171 7.81 17.72 -11.06
N SER A 172 8.15 16.54 -10.51
CA SER A 172 9.01 15.57 -11.19
C SER A 172 8.38 15.00 -12.48
N GLY A 173 7.05 14.90 -12.55
CA GLY A 173 6.32 14.42 -13.74
C GLY A 173 6.21 15.42 -14.90
N HIS A 174 6.56 16.70 -14.72
CA HIS A 174 6.43 17.75 -15.76
C HIS A 174 7.76 18.11 -16.46
N GLY A 175 8.84 17.35 -16.27
CA GLY A 175 10.18 17.65 -16.82
C GLY A 175 10.56 16.99 -18.16
N GLY A 176 9.69 16.16 -18.75
CA GLY A 176 10.03 15.29 -19.88
C GLY A 176 9.25 15.53 -21.17
N GLY A 177 9.02 16.79 -21.57
CA GLY A 177 8.20 17.11 -22.74
C GLY A 177 8.59 18.41 -23.42
N ALA A 178 9.87 18.60 -23.72
CA ALA A 178 10.32 19.68 -24.60
C ALA A 178 11.61 19.26 -25.32
N ASP A 179 11.56 18.20 -26.14
CA ASP A 179 12.60 17.93 -27.13
C ASP A 179 12.10 18.26 -28.54
N THR A 180 12.45 19.48 -28.95
CA THR A 180 13.16 19.77 -30.19
C THR A 180 12.76 18.96 -31.43
N SER A 181 11.64 19.31 -32.04
CA SER A 181 11.44 19.05 -33.47
C SER A 181 12.25 20.05 -34.30
N SER A 182 13.53 19.73 -34.53
CA SER A 182 14.30 20.25 -35.65
C SER A 182 14.86 19.08 -36.46
N ASP A 183 14.21 18.70 -37.56
CA ASP A 183 14.96 18.48 -38.80
C ASP A 183 14.08 18.48 -40.07
N GLN A 184 14.66 19.09 -41.11
CA GLN A 184 14.55 18.80 -42.54
C GLN A 184 13.18 18.60 -43.21
N LYS A 185 12.73 19.68 -43.89
CA LYS A 185 12.43 19.57 -45.34
C LYS A 185 12.45 20.94 -46.03
N HIS A 186 13.59 21.29 -46.63
CA HIS A 186 13.77 21.79 -48.01
C HIS A 186 15.13 22.47 -48.18
#